data_AF-A0A6C0EW55-F1
#
_entry.id   AF-A0A6C0EW55-F1
#
_cell.length_a   1.000
_cell.length_b   1.000
_cell.length_c   1.000
_cell.angle_alpha   90.00
_cell.angle_beta   90.00
_cell.angle_gamma   90.00
#
_symmetry.space_group_name_H-M   'P 1'
#
loop_
_entity.id
_entity.type
_entity.pdbx_description
1 polymer ?
#
loop_
_entity_poly.entity_id
_entity_poly.type
_entity_poly.pdbx_seq_one_letter_code
_entity_poly.pdbx_strand_id
1 'polypeptide(L)'
;MGIPSYFSYIVKNHTKLIKKLRDNKVIVNNLYLDCNSIIYDAVHNLDFSNIVESDIDTIIRSVCNKIDEYILNLKPDNNIFIAFDGVAPVAKLDQQRSRRYKSLYQNKISKSIFKDTKPDPWNTTAITPGTIFMNKLNDKIRCVFNNTSKYNVQNIILSLSDKYGEGEHKIFEFIRKFPEQHKSKNTIIYGLDADLIMLSINHLPISNNIYLFRETPHFIKSISSELDPNESYIIDIPELAKLITLDMNNGEELNTKQQKNRIYDYILLCFFLGNDFMPHFPSVNIRTGGIDKMLNAYKATIGGTNENLYDGKQIIWKNIRKLVQFLANMEEENMKLEAKLRDRREKNILPDETPEEKYNKFDLIPIYERKIEKYINPYKDGWKNRYYKQLFNIEIDEVRKKQICLNYLEGIEWTMKYYTVGCPDWRWSYSYMYPPLLSDLIHYIPYFNTEFISNNPPNPVSELVQLCYVLPKQSLTLLPSKLYNNLIRHHSDWYSTDCEFIWAYCRYFWESHVVLPNIEINELEYFVNNNK
;
A
#
# COMPACT_ATOMS: atom_id res chain seq x y z
N MET A 1 5.51 0.26 -0.14
CA MET A 1 5.91 0.72 -1.48
C MET A 1 5.45 2.15 -1.67
N GLY A 2 6.24 3.06 -2.23
CA GLY A 2 5.68 4.36 -2.60
C GLY A 2 4.74 4.16 -3.79
N ILE A 3 3.42 4.17 -3.58
CA ILE A 3 2.38 4.10 -4.63
C ILE A 3 2.73 4.99 -5.85
N PRO A 4 3.20 6.24 -5.65
CA PRO A 4 3.61 7.08 -6.78
C PRO A 4 4.84 6.54 -7.53
N SER A 5 5.77 5.86 -6.87
CA SER A 5 7.05 5.44 -7.46
C SER A 5 6.88 4.28 -8.45
N TYR A 6 6.10 3.27 -8.07
CA TYR A 6 5.84 2.13 -8.96
C TYR A 6 4.97 2.54 -10.14
N PHE A 7 3.91 3.33 -9.88
CA PHE A 7 3.12 3.91 -10.96
C PHE A 7 3.97 4.78 -11.89
N SER A 8 4.85 5.64 -11.33
CA SER A 8 5.80 6.43 -12.12
C SER A 8 6.72 5.57 -12.99
N TYR A 9 7.17 4.43 -12.49
CA TYR A 9 7.97 3.48 -13.26
C TYR A 9 7.19 2.95 -14.47
N ILE A 10 5.94 2.50 -14.25
CA ILE A 10 5.08 2.03 -15.35
C ILE A 10 4.83 3.16 -16.36
N VAL A 11 4.49 4.36 -15.91
CA VAL A 11 4.25 5.51 -16.79
C VAL A 11 5.48 5.81 -17.65
N LYS A 12 6.68 5.76 -17.07
CA LYS A 12 7.94 6.04 -17.80
C LYS A 12 8.30 4.98 -18.83
N ASN A 13 8.10 3.71 -18.48
CA ASN A 13 8.57 2.59 -19.31
C ASN A 13 7.49 2.05 -20.26
N HIS A 14 6.22 2.32 -19.97
CA HIS A 14 5.06 1.75 -20.67
C HIS A 14 3.97 2.79 -20.96
N THR A 15 4.34 4.03 -21.29
CA THR A 15 3.41 5.16 -21.52
C THR A 15 2.29 4.83 -22.52
N LYS A 16 2.59 4.04 -23.56
CA LYS A 16 1.63 3.63 -24.62
C LYS A 16 0.43 2.83 -24.10
N LEU A 17 0.53 2.26 -22.89
CA LEU A 17 -0.56 1.49 -22.27
C LEU A 17 -1.61 2.38 -21.60
N ILE A 18 -1.27 3.65 -21.36
CA ILE A 18 -2.12 4.62 -20.69
C ILE A 18 -2.94 5.32 -21.75
N LYS A 19 -4.19 4.90 -21.90
CA LYS A 19 -5.12 5.43 -22.91
C LYS A 19 -6.10 6.39 -22.24
N LYS A 20 -6.43 7.50 -22.91
CA LYS A 20 -7.48 8.40 -22.42
C LYS A 20 -8.81 7.67 -22.41
N LEU A 21 -9.60 7.91 -21.37
CA LEU A 21 -10.91 7.29 -21.19
C LEU A 21 -11.86 7.60 -22.35
N ARG A 22 -11.84 8.83 -22.87
CA ARG A 22 -12.67 9.25 -24.01
C ARG A 22 -12.39 8.48 -25.30
N ASP A 23 -11.17 8.01 -25.46
CA ASP A 23 -10.73 7.25 -26.63
C ASP A 23 -10.94 5.73 -26.43
N ASN A 24 -11.51 5.34 -25.29
CA ASN A 24 -11.74 3.96 -24.94
C ASN A 24 -12.86 3.36 -25.79
N LYS A 25 -12.53 2.28 -26.50
CA LYS A 25 -13.49 1.46 -27.28
C LYS A 25 -13.91 0.19 -26.55
N VAL A 26 -13.41 -0.03 -25.33
CA VAL A 26 -13.70 -1.24 -24.55
C VAL A 26 -15.12 -1.16 -24.02
N ILE A 27 -15.95 -2.14 -24.38
CA ILE A 27 -17.27 -2.36 -23.80
C ILE A 27 -17.07 -2.68 -22.32
N VAL A 28 -17.70 -1.93 -21.41
CA VAL A 28 -17.58 -2.14 -19.98
C VAL A 28 -18.67 -3.10 -19.53
N ASN A 29 -18.29 -4.30 -19.08
CA ASN A 29 -19.27 -5.23 -18.52
C ASN A 29 -19.38 -5.02 -17.01
N ASN A 30 -18.23 -5.03 -16.34
CA ASN A 30 -18.16 -4.93 -14.89
C ASN A 30 -17.42 -3.64 -14.50
N LEU A 31 -17.98 -2.86 -13.57
CA LEU A 31 -17.36 -1.67 -12.99
C LEU A 31 -17.22 -1.83 -11.47
N TYR A 32 -15.99 -1.95 -10.99
CA TYR A 32 -15.68 -2.13 -9.57
C TYR A 32 -14.95 -0.91 -9.03
N LEU A 33 -15.43 -0.37 -7.92
CA LEU A 33 -14.96 0.91 -7.38
C LEU A 33 -14.40 0.68 -5.98
N ASP A 34 -13.11 0.97 -5.80
CA ASP A 34 -12.55 1.27 -4.49
C ASP A 34 -12.80 2.75 -4.18
N CYS A 35 -13.78 3.02 -3.31
CA CYS A 35 -14.31 4.36 -3.12
C CYS A 35 -13.59 5.16 -2.02
N ASN A 36 -12.58 4.58 -1.35
CA ASN A 36 -11.95 5.27 -0.23
C ASN A 36 -11.27 6.58 -0.64
N SER A 37 -10.61 6.61 -1.79
CA SER A 37 -10.02 7.85 -2.32
C SER A 37 -11.07 8.92 -2.64
N ILE A 38 -12.25 8.51 -3.13
CA ILE A 38 -13.36 9.41 -3.47
C ILE A 38 -13.80 10.23 -2.24
N ILE A 39 -13.75 9.64 -1.04
CA ILE A 39 -14.07 10.37 0.19
C ILE A 39 -13.05 11.48 0.45
N TYR A 40 -11.75 11.19 0.30
CA TYR A 40 -10.70 12.18 0.49
C TYR A 40 -10.79 13.30 -0.56
N ASP A 41 -11.04 12.96 -1.82
CA ASP A 41 -11.20 13.92 -2.91
C ASP A 41 -12.44 14.81 -2.69
N ALA A 42 -13.54 14.23 -2.20
CA ALA A 42 -14.74 14.98 -1.82
C ALA A 42 -14.44 15.98 -0.70
N VAL A 43 -13.71 15.58 0.35
CA VAL A 43 -13.32 16.49 1.44
C VAL A 43 -12.40 17.60 0.93
N HIS A 44 -11.41 17.27 0.08
CA HIS A 44 -10.44 18.26 -0.42
C HIS A 44 -11.08 19.31 -1.33
N ASN A 45 -12.06 18.92 -2.14
CA ASN A 45 -12.68 19.81 -3.13
C ASN A 45 -13.88 20.60 -2.57
N LEU A 46 -14.29 20.33 -1.32
CA LEU A 46 -15.40 21.04 -0.68
C LEU A 46 -14.94 22.35 -0.05
N ASP A 47 -15.71 23.41 -0.32
CA ASP A 47 -15.59 24.68 0.38
C ASP A 47 -16.49 24.70 1.63
N PHE A 48 -15.89 24.39 2.77
CA PHE A 48 -16.56 24.34 4.07
C PHE A 48 -17.06 25.71 4.56
N SER A 49 -16.62 26.82 3.97
CA SER A 49 -17.08 28.14 4.39
C SER A 49 -18.51 28.46 3.93
N ASN A 50 -19.01 27.73 2.92
CA ASN A 50 -20.26 28.01 2.23
C ASN A 50 -21.34 26.92 2.43
N ILE A 51 -21.17 26.06 3.44
CA ILE A 51 -22.08 24.94 3.69
C ILE A 51 -23.28 25.40 4.53
N VAL A 52 -24.50 25.15 4.02
CA VAL A 52 -25.78 25.46 4.69
C VAL A 52 -26.33 24.28 5.51
N GLU A 53 -25.93 23.06 5.17
CA GLU A 53 -26.33 21.80 5.83
C GLU A 53 -25.19 21.24 6.71
N SER A 54 -25.34 20.02 7.24
CA SER A 54 -24.24 19.34 7.94
C SER A 54 -23.08 19.04 6.98
N ASP A 55 -21.84 19.27 7.43
CA ASP A 55 -20.61 18.87 6.71
C ASP A 55 -20.66 17.38 6.30
N ILE A 56 -21.13 16.52 7.20
CA ILE A 56 -21.24 15.07 6.96
C ILE A 56 -22.15 14.78 5.78
N ASP A 57 -23.34 15.39 5.74
CA ASP A 57 -24.33 15.13 4.69
C ASP A 57 -23.85 15.68 3.34
N THR A 58 -23.11 16.80 3.36
CA THR A 58 -22.51 17.41 2.17
C THR A 58 -21.38 16.55 1.59
N ILE A 59 -20.47 16.05 2.44
CA ILE A 59 -19.42 15.11 2.03
C ILE A 59 -20.06 13.84 1.43
N ILE A 60 -21.02 13.24 2.13
CA ILE A 60 -21.69 12.01 1.66
C ILE A 60 -22.38 12.24 0.31
N ARG A 61 -23.06 13.39 0.12
CA ARG A 61 -23.68 13.73 -1.18
C ARG A 61 -22.64 13.84 -2.28
N SER A 62 -21.52 14.51 -2.02
CA SER A 62 -20.41 14.65 -2.98
C SER A 62 -19.87 13.27 -3.40
N VAL A 63 -19.66 12.35 -2.44
CA VAL A 63 -19.24 10.97 -2.70
C VAL A 63 -20.26 10.24 -3.59
N CYS A 64 -21.56 10.30 -3.25
CA CYS A 64 -22.62 9.68 -4.05
C CYS A 64 -22.65 10.23 -5.49
N ASN A 65 -22.55 11.55 -5.65
CA ASN A 65 -22.55 12.18 -6.97
C ASN A 65 -21.35 11.74 -7.81
N LYS A 66 -20.16 11.65 -7.22
CA LYS A 66 -18.95 11.22 -7.93
C LYS A 66 -19.02 9.75 -8.36
N ILE A 67 -19.55 8.87 -7.51
CA ILE A 67 -19.80 7.46 -7.87
C ILE A 67 -20.83 7.38 -9.01
N ASP A 68 -21.92 8.15 -8.94
CA ASP A 68 -22.95 8.21 -9.99
C ASP A 68 -22.36 8.68 -11.32
N GLU A 69 -21.53 9.73 -11.29
CA GLU A 69 -20.79 10.27 -12.43
C GLU A 69 -19.93 9.19 -13.10
N TYR A 70 -19.14 8.44 -12.32
CA TYR A 70 -18.32 7.35 -12.87
C TYR A 70 -19.15 6.25 -13.54
N ILE A 71 -20.26 5.83 -12.92
CA ILE A 71 -21.13 4.81 -13.49
C ILE A 71 -21.77 5.30 -14.79
N LEU A 72 -22.25 6.54 -14.82
CA LEU A 72 -22.88 7.13 -16.01
C LEU A 72 -21.89 7.39 -17.16
N ASN A 73 -20.63 7.69 -16.83
CA ASN A 73 -19.56 7.88 -17.81
C ASN A 73 -19.10 6.55 -18.42
N LEU A 74 -18.93 5.51 -17.58
CA LEU A 74 -18.40 4.21 -18.01
C LEU A 74 -19.46 3.25 -18.55
N LYS A 75 -20.74 3.44 -18.17
CA LYS A 75 -21.90 2.69 -18.66
C LYS A 75 -21.71 1.17 -18.64
N PRO A 76 -21.46 0.55 -17.48
CA PRO A 76 -21.37 -0.90 -17.36
C PRO A 76 -22.70 -1.58 -17.75
N ASP A 77 -22.64 -2.78 -18.33
CA ASP A 77 -23.84 -3.53 -18.77
C ASP A 77 -24.16 -4.79 -17.93
N ASN A 78 -23.31 -5.14 -16.95
CA ASN A 78 -23.45 -6.39 -16.18
C ASN A 78 -23.42 -6.15 -14.67
N ASN A 79 -22.27 -5.83 -14.09
CA ASN A 79 -22.11 -5.71 -12.63
C ASN A 79 -21.53 -4.36 -12.22
N ILE A 80 -22.08 -3.77 -11.17
CA ILE A 80 -21.45 -2.68 -10.41
C ILE A 80 -21.06 -3.22 -9.05
N PHE A 81 -19.82 -2.97 -8.61
CA PHE A 81 -19.37 -3.29 -7.26
C PHE A 81 -18.84 -2.03 -6.58
N ILE A 82 -19.43 -1.63 -5.46
CA ILE A 82 -19.01 -0.46 -4.68
C ILE A 82 -18.38 -0.96 -3.38
N ALA A 83 -17.10 -0.69 -3.20
CA ALA A 83 -16.31 -1.10 -2.05
C ALA A 83 -15.86 0.11 -1.22
N PHE A 84 -15.99 0.01 0.09
CA PHE A 84 -15.29 0.88 1.05
C PHE A 84 -14.44 0.01 1.97
N ASP A 85 -13.35 0.55 2.51
CA ASP A 85 -12.56 -0.19 3.49
C ASP A 85 -13.42 -0.52 4.70
N GLY A 86 -13.32 -1.77 5.14
CA GLY A 86 -13.77 -2.22 6.45
C GLY A 86 -12.60 -2.48 7.37
N VAL A 87 -12.82 -3.28 8.41
CA VAL A 87 -11.73 -3.62 9.33
C VAL A 87 -10.65 -4.42 8.61
N ALA A 88 -9.41 -3.94 8.63
CA ALA A 88 -8.28 -4.55 7.95
C ALA A 88 -7.48 -5.51 8.88
N PRO A 89 -6.61 -6.38 8.33
CA PRO A 89 -5.68 -7.19 9.12
C PRO A 89 -4.72 -6.33 9.97
N VAL A 90 -4.21 -6.87 11.08
CA VAL A 90 -3.34 -6.14 12.01
C VAL A 90 -2.11 -5.54 11.31
N ALA A 91 -1.48 -6.27 10.38
CA ALA A 91 -0.39 -5.74 9.56
C ALA A 91 -0.75 -4.41 8.84
N LYS A 92 -1.98 -4.27 8.34
CA LYS A 92 -2.46 -3.00 7.75
C LYS A 92 -2.79 -1.97 8.81
N LEU A 93 -3.33 -2.38 9.96
CA LEU A 93 -3.63 -1.46 11.06
C LEU A 93 -2.38 -0.76 11.58
N ASP A 94 -1.25 -1.47 11.67
CA ASP A 94 0.06 -0.90 12.01
C ASP A 94 0.48 0.21 11.04
N GLN A 95 0.34 -0.07 9.75
CA GLN A 95 0.60 0.91 8.68
C GLN A 95 -0.32 2.13 8.79
N GLN A 96 -1.63 1.90 8.99
CA GLN A 96 -2.62 2.98 9.11
C GLN A 96 -2.38 3.85 10.34
N ARG A 97 -2.05 3.24 11.49
CA ARG A 97 -1.70 3.91 12.74
C ARG A 97 -0.47 4.80 12.52
N SER A 98 0.61 4.24 11.97
CA SER A 98 1.82 5.00 11.65
C SER A 98 1.55 6.18 10.71
N ARG A 99 0.78 5.94 9.64
CA ARG A 99 0.41 6.98 8.66
C ARG A 99 -0.33 8.15 9.31
N ARG A 100 -1.29 7.90 10.21
CA ARG A 100 -2.08 8.96 10.88
C ARG A 100 -1.20 9.86 11.74
N TYR A 101 -0.28 9.28 12.52
CA TYR A 101 0.65 10.05 13.34
C TYR A 101 1.61 10.88 12.49
N LYS A 102 2.11 10.34 11.37
CA LYS A 102 2.89 11.11 10.40
C LYS A 102 2.10 12.28 9.83
N SER A 103 0.88 12.04 9.35
CA SER A 103 0.03 13.10 8.78
C SER A 103 -0.26 14.20 9.79
N LEU A 104 -0.55 13.86 11.05
CA LEU A 104 -0.73 14.86 12.11
C LEU A 104 0.51 15.72 12.31
N TYR A 105 1.69 15.11 12.38
CA TYR A 105 2.93 15.84 12.54
C TYR A 105 3.24 16.72 11.32
N GLN A 106 3.09 16.19 10.11
CA GLN A 106 3.27 16.97 8.87
C GLN A 106 2.30 18.15 8.78
N ASN A 107 1.04 17.96 9.17
CA ASN A 107 0.04 19.03 9.19
C ASN A 107 0.40 20.10 10.23
N LYS A 108 0.88 19.71 11.42
CA LYS A 108 1.37 20.65 12.44
C LYS A 108 2.54 21.49 11.92
N ILE A 109 3.51 20.86 11.26
CA ILE A 109 4.65 21.55 10.66
C ILE A 109 4.21 22.46 9.52
N SER A 110 3.33 21.98 8.63
CA SER A 110 2.74 22.77 7.54
C SER A 110 2.07 24.03 8.08
N LYS A 111 1.14 23.90 9.04
CA LYS A 111 0.46 25.04 9.67
C LYS A 111 1.43 26.04 10.30
N SER A 112 2.49 25.55 10.95
CA SER A 112 3.53 26.41 11.52
C SER A 112 4.32 27.17 10.45
N ILE A 113 4.62 26.55 9.30
CA ILE A 113 5.39 27.16 8.21
C ILE A 113 4.55 28.18 7.43
N PHE A 114 3.32 27.81 7.08
CA PHE A 114 2.38 28.65 6.34
C PHE A 114 1.65 29.66 7.24
N LYS A 115 1.87 29.62 8.55
CA LYS A 115 1.18 30.43 9.57
C LYS A 115 -0.35 30.32 9.49
N ASP A 116 -0.83 29.14 9.11
CA ASP A 116 -2.25 28.86 9.04
C ASP A 116 -2.78 28.52 10.43
N THR A 117 -3.61 29.42 10.96
CA THR A 117 -4.25 29.28 12.27
C THR A 117 -5.66 28.69 12.17
N LYS A 118 -6.16 28.43 10.96
CA LYS A 118 -7.50 27.87 10.79
C LYS A 118 -7.53 26.42 11.28
N PRO A 119 -8.57 26.03 12.02
CA PRO A 119 -8.79 24.62 12.32
C PRO A 119 -8.98 23.86 11.01
N ASP A 120 -8.61 22.58 10.99
CA ASP A 120 -8.95 21.75 9.84
C ASP A 120 -10.48 21.75 9.70
N PRO A 121 -11.00 21.97 8.49
CA PRO A 121 -12.43 22.12 8.29
C PRO A 121 -13.19 20.85 8.68
N TRP A 122 -12.56 19.69 8.48
CA TRP A 122 -13.13 18.41 8.85
C TRP A 122 -12.05 17.40 9.24
N ASN A 123 -12.34 16.59 10.26
CA ASN A 123 -11.41 15.60 10.77
C ASN A 123 -11.40 14.33 9.91
N THR A 124 -10.42 14.23 9.00
CA THR A 124 -10.27 13.10 8.06
C THR A 124 -10.07 11.74 8.72
N THR A 125 -9.71 11.68 10.01
CA THR A 125 -9.66 10.41 10.75
C THR A 125 -11.05 9.78 10.96
N ALA A 126 -12.13 10.55 10.74
CA ALA A 126 -13.48 10.03 10.71
C ALA A 126 -13.73 9.07 9.53
N ILE A 127 -12.85 9.05 8.52
CA ILE A 127 -12.81 8.04 7.46
C ILE A 127 -12.16 6.76 8.00
N THR A 128 -12.84 6.12 8.95
CA THR A 128 -12.45 4.84 9.55
C THR A 128 -13.71 4.03 9.84
N PRO A 129 -13.75 2.72 9.54
CA PRO A 129 -14.86 1.85 9.90
C PRO A 129 -15.24 1.98 11.39
N GLY A 130 -16.55 1.96 11.66
CA GLY A 130 -17.13 2.13 13.01
C GLY A 130 -17.42 3.57 13.43
N THR A 131 -16.98 4.59 12.69
CA THR A 131 -17.35 5.98 13.01
C THR A 131 -18.78 6.29 12.62
N ILE A 132 -19.36 7.31 13.26
CA ILE A 132 -20.70 7.82 12.92
C ILE A 132 -20.77 8.24 11.44
N PHE A 133 -19.70 8.85 10.93
CA PHE A 133 -19.60 9.25 9.52
C PHE A 133 -19.71 8.05 8.58
N MET A 134 -18.91 7.01 8.80
CA MET A 134 -18.92 5.81 7.94
C MET A 134 -20.25 5.06 8.02
N ASN A 135 -20.89 5.02 9.18
CA ASN A 135 -22.21 4.41 9.33
C ASN A 135 -23.29 5.17 8.52
N LYS A 136 -23.31 6.51 8.62
CA LYS A 136 -24.22 7.34 7.80
C LYS A 136 -23.94 7.21 6.30
N LEU A 137 -22.67 7.14 5.91
CA LEU A 137 -22.26 6.91 4.53
C LEU A 137 -22.78 5.56 4.03
N ASN A 138 -22.63 4.49 4.82
CA ASN A 138 -23.14 3.17 4.47
C ASN A 138 -24.65 3.21 4.18
N ASP A 139 -25.44 3.79 5.09
CA ASP A 139 -26.90 3.90 4.94
C ASP A 139 -27.28 4.67 3.67
N LYS A 140 -26.59 5.79 3.40
CA LYS A 140 -26.88 6.60 2.22
C LYS A 140 -26.51 5.90 0.93
N ILE A 141 -25.37 5.20 0.87
CA ILE A 141 -24.96 4.42 -0.31
C ILE A 141 -25.97 3.30 -0.58
N ARG A 142 -26.44 2.58 0.44
CA ARG A 142 -27.50 1.56 0.30
C ARG A 142 -28.80 2.14 -0.25
N CYS A 143 -29.16 3.36 0.18
CA CYS A 143 -30.35 4.05 -0.29
C CYS A 143 -30.24 4.51 -1.75
N VAL A 144 -29.09 5.06 -2.15
CA VAL A 144 -28.88 5.62 -3.49
C VAL A 144 -28.64 4.54 -4.55
N PHE A 145 -27.89 3.49 -4.22
CA PHE A 145 -27.44 2.47 -5.16
C PHE A 145 -28.19 1.14 -4.96
N ASN A 146 -29.52 1.16 -5.01
CA ASN A 146 -30.38 -0.03 -4.86
C ASN A 146 -31.14 -0.43 -6.13
N ASN A 147 -31.15 0.42 -7.17
CA ASN A 147 -31.96 0.22 -8.36
C ASN A 147 -31.07 -0.10 -9.57
N THR A 148 -31.03 -1.38 -9.94
CA THR A 148 -30.27 -1.89 -11.11
C THR A 148 -30.76 -1.29 -12.43
N SER A 149 -32.08 -1.06 -12.57
CA SER A 149 -32.69 -0.49 -13.77
C SER A 149 -32.25 0.95 -14.03
N LYS A 150 -31.85 1.72 -13.02
CA LYS A 150 -31.32 3.09 -13.20
C LYS A 150 -30.05 3.08 -14.08
N TYR A 151 -29.23 2.04 -13.94
CA TYR A 151 -27.92 1.95 -14.59
C TYR A 151 -27.88 0.91 -15.72
N ASN A 152 -29.00 0.24 -16.02
CA ASN A 152 -29.08 -0.84 -17.00
C ASN A 152 -28.08 -1.99 -16.75
N VAL A 153 -27.89 -2.35 -15.48
CA VAL A 153 -27.01 -3.46 -15.06
C VAL A 153 -27.82 -4.63 -14.53
N GLN A 154 -27.22 -5.82 -14.47
CA GLN A 154 -27.83 -6.99 -13.88
C GLN A 154 -27.77 -6.95 -12.35
N ASN A 155 -26.62 -6.57 -11.79
CA ASN A 155 -26.41 -6.56 -10.34
C ASN A 155 -25.67 -5.30 -9.87
N ILE A 156 -26.06 -4.84 -8.68
CA ILE A 156 -25.30 -3.87 -7.87
C ILE A 156 -24.89 -4.57 -6.59
N ILE A 157 -23.59 -4.71 -6.36
CA ILE A 157 -23.00 -5.32 -5.17
C ILE A 157 -22.42 -4.23 -4.28
N LEU A 158 -22.89 -4.18 -3.03
CA LEU A 158 -22.41 -3.23 -2.02
C LEU A 158 -21.58 -3.98 -0.96
N SER A 159 -20.29 -3.64 -0.88
CA SER A 159 -19.36 -4.13 0.15
C SER A 159 -18.79 -2.97 0.93
N LEU A 160 -19.60 -2.45 1.86
CA LEU A 160 -19.33 -1.19 2.54
C LEU A 160 -18.42 -1.41 3.77
N SER A 161 -18.28 -0.37 4.60
CA SER A 161 -17.34 -0.40 5.73
C SER A 161 -17.74 -1.34 6.87
N ASP A 162 -19.01 -1.76 6.91
CA ASP A 162 -19.57 -2.73 7.86
C ASP A 162 -19.19 -4.19 7.57
N LYS A 163 -18.54 -4.47 6.43
CA LYS A 163 -17.90 -5.76 6.14
C LYS A 163 -16.40 -5.62 6.33
N TYR A 164 -15.74 -6.57 6.99
CA TYR A 164 -14.28 -6.56 7.14
C TYR A 164 -13.54 -6.68 5.79
N GLY A 165 -12.27 -6.29 5.77
CA GLY A 165 -11.39 -6.30 4.61
C GLY A 165 -11.20 -4.93 3.95
N GLU A 166 -10.06 -4.74 3.31
CA GLU A 166 -9.78 -3.57 2.47
C GLU A 166 -10.64 -3.61 1.19
N GLY A 167 -10.99 -2.42 0.67
CA GLY A 167 -11.86 -2.24 -0.50
C GLY A 167 -11.35 -3.01 -1.71
N GLU A 168 -10.08 -2.80 -2.07
CA GLU A 168 -9.40 -3.54 -3.13
C GLU A 168 -9.46 -5.07 -2.92
N HIS A 169 -9.15 -5.57 -1.71
CA HIS A 169 -9.16 -7.02 -1.45
C HIS A 169 -10.58 -7.62 -1.50
N LYS A 170 -11.62 -6.88 -1.09
CA LYS A 170 -13.03 -7.28 -1.24
C LYS A 170 -13.42 -7.45 -2.70
N ILE A 171 -12.97 -6.54 -3.58
CA ILE A 171 -13.21 -6.62 -5.02
C ILE A 171 -12.57 -7.89 -5.59
N PHE A 172 -11.30 -8.12 -5.28
CA PHE A 172 -10.60 -9.29 -5.82
C PHE A 172 -11.07 -10.61 -5.21
N GLU A 173 -11.54 -10.61 -3.96
CA GLU A 173 -12.23 -11.76 -3.38
C GLU A 173 -13.50 -12.11 -4.17
N PHE A 174 -14.29 -11.11 -4.55
CA PHE A 174 -15.47 -11.31 -5.39
C PHE A 174 -15.10 -11.89 -6.76
N ILE A 175 -14.04 -11.39 -7.41
CA ILE A 175 -13.52 -11.94 -8.67
C ILE A 175 -13.15 -13.42 -8.51
N ARG A 176 -12.42 -13.79 -7.43
CA ARG A 176 -12.04 -15.18 -7.15
C ARG A 176 -13.24 -16.09 -6.90
N LYS A 177 -14.27 -15.60 -6.21
CA LYS A 177 -15.45 -16.37 -5.84
C LYS A 177 -16.38 -16.64 -7.02
N PHE A 178 -16.42 -15.74 -8.01
CA PHE A 178 -17.33 -15.84 -9.15
C PHE A 178 -16.59 -15.79 -10.50
N PRO A 179 -15.65 -16.72 -10.77
CA PRO A 179 -14.79 -16.65 -11.97
C PRO A 179 -15.58 -16.63 -13.29
N GLU A 180 -16.72 -17.34 -13.35
CA GLU A 180 -17.59 -17.39 -14.54
C GLU A 180 -18.21 -16.04 -14.89
N GLN A 181 -18.34 -15.11 -13.93
CA GLN A 181 -18.83 -13.75 -14.19
C GLN A 181 -17.77 -12.81 -14.79
N HIS A 182 -16.51 -13.24 -14.87
CA HIS A 182 -15.37 -12.39 -15.22
C HIS A 182 -14.53 -12.93 -16.38
N LYS A 183 -14.45 -14.26 -16.55
CA LYS A 183 -13.54 -14.94 -17.48
C LYS A 183 -13.49 -14.37 -18.90
N SER A 184 -14.64 -13.96 -19.44
CA SER A 184 -14.78 -13.37 -20.79
C SER A 184 -15.39 -11.97 -20.79
N LYS A 185 -15.43 -11.31 -19.63
CA LYS A 185 -16.08 -10.02 -19.43
C LYS A 185 -15.01 -8.97 -19.16
N ASN A 186 -15.18 -7.78 -19.74
CA ASN A 186 -14.28 -6.67 -19.51
C ASN A 186 -14.60 -6.03 -18.16
N THR A 187 -13.64 -6.10 -17.24
CA THR A 187 -13.78 -5.57 -15.89
C THR A 187 -12.92 -4.34 -15.73
N ILE A 188 -13.55 -3.20 -15.48
CA ILE A 188 -12.87 -1.94 -15.13
C ILE A 188 -12.88 -1.80 -13.61
N ILE A 189 -11.71 -1.60 -13.03
CA ILE A 189 -11.54 -1.37 -11.59
C ILE A 189 -11.01 0.05 -11.39
N TYR A 190 -11.68 0.83 -10.55
CA TYR A 190 -11.25 2.16 -10.15
C TYR A 190 -10.52 2.12 -8.81
N GLY A 191 -9.42 2.88 -8.73
CA GLY A 191 -8.78 3.25 -7.48
C GLY A 191 -7.35 3.78 -7.69
N LEU A 192 -6.84 4.50 -6.69
CA LEU A 192 -5.56 5.20 -6.78
C LEU A 192 -4.37 4.44 -6.17
N ASP A 193 -4.60 3.26 -5.59
CA ASP A 193 -3.54 2.48 -4.98
C ASP A 193 -2.70 1.75 -6.03
N ALA A 194 -1.40 1.56 -5.75
CA ALA A 194 -0.50 0.81 -6.64
C ALA A 194 -0.74 -0.70 -6.53
N ASP A 195 -1.25 -1.14 -5.38
CA ASP A 195 -1.54 -2.53 -5.07
C ASP A 195 -2.62 -3.07 -6.02
N LEU A 196 -3.58 -2.23 -6.43
CA LEU A 196 -4.54 -2.54 -7.51
C LEU A 196 -3.88 -2.99 -8.82
N ILE A 197 -2.70 -2.49 -9.19
CA ILE A 197 -1.98 -2.95 -10.38
C ILE A 197 -1.52 -4.39 -10.18
N MET A 198 -0.92 -4.70 -9.03
CA MET A 198 -0.43 -6.03 -8.71
C MET A 198 -1.59 -7.03 -8.53
N LEU A 199 -2.64 -6.63 -7.83
CA LEU A 199 -3.85 -7.43 -7.67
C LEU A 199 -4.51 -7.70 -9.03
N SER A 200 -4.60 -6.70 -9.91
CA SER A 200 -5.14 -6.89 -11.27
C SER A 200 -4.32 -7.88 -12.07
N ILE A 201 -2.99 -7.71 -12.08
CA ILE A 201 -2.05 -8.62 -12.75
C ILE A 201 -2.20 -10.05 -12.19
N ASN A 202 -2.27 -10.20 -10.87
CA ASN A 202 -2.39 -11.49 -10.17
C ASN A 202 -3.67 -12.27 -10.57
N HIS A 203 -4.74 -11.56 -10.88
CA HIS A 203 -6.06 -12.15 -11.18
C HIS A 203 -6.34 -12.30 -12.67
N LEU A 204 -5.41 -11.94 -13.56
CA LEU A 204 -5.52 -12.21 -15.00
C LEU A 204 -5.82 -13.68 -15.35
N PRO A 205 -5.28 -14.69 -14.62
CA PRO A 205 -5.63 -16.09 -14.89
C PRO A 205 -7.10 -16.45 -14.63
N ILE A 206 -7.82 -15.62 -13.88
CA ILE A 206 -9.24 -15.77 -13.54
C ILE A 206 -10.10 -14.86 -14.45
N SER A 207 -9.70 -13.60 -14.59
CA SER A 207 -10.39 -12.58 -15.39
C SER A 207 -9.43 -12.06 -16.46
N ASN A 208 -9.59 -12.54 -17.69
CA ASN A 208 -8.64 -12.26 -18.77
C ASN A 208 -8.54 -10.77 -19.15
N ASN A 209 -9.60 -10.00 -18.91
CA ASN A 209 -9.73 -8.62 -19.35
C ASN A 209 -9.97 -7.70 -18.14
N ILE A 210 -8.88 -7.29 -17.48
CA ILE A 210 -8.92 -6.31 -16.39
C ILE A 210 -8.31 -4.98 -16.87
N TYR A 211 -8.98 -3.88 -16.57
CA TYR A 211 -8.52 -2.54 -16.88
C TYR A 211 -8.57 -1.69 -15.63
N LEU A 212 -7.54 -0.86 -15.40
CA LEU A 212 -7.55 0.07 -14.28
C LEU A 212 -7.93 1.47 -14.73
N PHE A 213 -9.00 2.00 -14.15
CA PHE A 213 -9.43 3.37 -14.32
C PHE A 213 -8.85 4.23 -13.19
N ARG A 214 -8.14 5.30 -13.56
CA ARG A 214 -7.51 6.23 -12.61
C ARG A 214 -7.71 7.67 -13.07
N GLU A 215 -8.01 8.55 -12.13
CA GLU A 215 -7.82 9.98 -12.32
C GLU A 215 -6.32 10.30 -12.29
N THR A 216 -5.89 11.31 -13.06
CA THR A 216 -4.48 11.66 -13.12
C THR A 216 -4.10 12.54 -11.94
N PRO A 217 -3.14 12.12 -11.08
CA PRO A 217 -2.57 13.05 -10.13
C PRO A 217 -1.78 14.14 -10.83
N HIS A 218 -1.86 15.37 -10.30
CA HIS A 218 -1.20 16.56 -10.85
C HIS A 218 0.31 16.39 -11.12
N PHE A 219 1.00 15.49 -10.41
CA PHE A 219 2.42 15.24 -10.61
C PHE A 219 2.76 14.54 -11.94
N ILE A 220 1.78 13.98 -12.66
CA ILE A 220 2.03 13.23 -13.89
C ILE A 220 2.65 14.09 -15.00
N LYS A 221 2.36 15.41 -15.02
CA LYS A 221 3.05 16.36 -15.92
C LYS A 221 4.57 16.34 -15.76
N SER A 222 5.08 16.07 -14.55
CA SER A 222 6.52 15.97 -14.30
C SER A 222 7.14 14.66 -14.81
N ILE A 223 6.30 13.66 -15.12
CA ILE A 223 6.71 12.32 -15.54
C ILE A 223 6.60 12.17 -17.05
N SER A 224 5.50 12.65 -17.65
CA SER A 224 5.29 12.67 -19.10
C SER A 224 4.52 13.92 -19.50
N SER A 225 5.05 14.66 -20.48
CA SER A 225 4.40 15.84 -21.06
C SER A 225 3.16 15.50 -21.90
N GLU A 226 2.95 14.23 -22.25
CA GLU A 226 1.84 13.76 -23.08
C GLU A 226 0.54 13.58 -22.29
N LEU A 227 0.62 13.53 -20.96
CA LEU A 227 -0.50 13.25 -20.07
C LEU A 227 -1.05 14.56 -19.47
N ASP A 228 -2.32 14.84 -19.75
CA ASP A 228 -3.10 15.93 -19.18
C ASP A 228 -3.68 15.55 -17.79
N PRO A 229 -3.42 16.34 -16.72
CA PRO A 229 -3.97 16.16 -15.37
C PRO A 229 -5.49 16.27 -15.24
N ASN A 230 -6.16 16.88 -16.21
CA ASN A 230 -7.61 17.06 -16.17
C ASN A 230 -8.34 15.92 -16.89
N GLU A 231 -7.61 14.94 -17.40
CA GLU A 231 -8.16 13.81 -18.14
C GLU A 231 -8.14 12.53 -17.30
N SER A 232 -9.07 11.66 -17.63
CA SER A 232 -9.22 10.32 -17.06
C SER A 232 -8.53 9.28 -17.93
N TYR A 233 -7.89 8.28 -17.33
CA TYR A 233 -7.12 7.28 -18.07
C TYR A 233 -7.44 5.85 -17.67
N ILE A 234 -7.25 4.96 -18.63
CA ILE A 234 -7.34 3.52 -18.48
C ILE A 234 -5.97 2.90 -18.74
N ILE A 235 -5.59 1.96 -17.88
CA ILE A 235 -4.43 1.09 -18.06
C ILE A 235 -4.90 -0.30 -18.48
N ASP A 236 -4.37 -0.79 -19.60
CA ASP A 236 -4.57 -2.14 -20.11
C ASP A 236 -3.65 -3.13 -19.36
N ILE A 237 -4.22 -3.85 -18.37
CA ILE A 237 -3.45 -4.77 -17.52
C ILE A 237 -2.99 -6.03 -18.27
N PRO A 238 -3.79 -6.66 -19.14
CA PRO A 238 -3.34 -7.77 -19.97
C PRO A 238 -2.09 -7.43 -20.79
N GLU A 239 -2.10 -6.28 -21.47
CA GLU A 239 -0.96 -5.85 -22.29
C GLU A 239 0.25 -5.49 -21.41
N LEU A 240 0.03 -4.85 -20.26
CA LEU A 240 1.09 -4.60 -19.28
C LEU A 240 1.76 -5.90 -18.81
N ALA A 241 0.98 -6.91 -18.45
CA ALA A 241 1.49 -8.20 -18.01
C ALA A 241 2.25 -8.92 -19.13
N LYS A 242 1.79 -8.82 -20.37
CA LYS A 242 2.51 -9.36 -21.54
C LYS A 242 3.88 -8.71 -21.73
N LEU A 243 3.98 -7.38 -21.63
CA LEU A 243 5.25 -6.68 -21.77
C LEU A 243 6.23 -7.00 -20.63
N ILE A 244 5.75 -7.07 -19.39
CA ILE A 244 6.58 -7.43 -18.23
C ILE A 244 7.11 -8.85 -18.37
N THR A 245 6.24 -9.81 -18.69
CA THR A 245 6.65 -11.22 -18.84
C THR A 245 7.63 -11.43 -20.00
N LEU A 246 7.47 -10.69 -21.09
CA LEU A 246 8.41 -10.69 -22.21
C LEU A 246 9.79 -10.16 -21.77
N ASP A 247 9.84 -9.05 -21.04
CA ASP A 247 11.09 -8.49 -20.52
C ASP A 247 11.79 -9.46 -19.55
N MET A 248 11.03 -10.07 -18.65
CA MET A 248 11.54 -11.08 -17.71
C MET A 248 12.12 -12.32 -18.39
N ASN A 249 11.69 -12.62 -19.62
CA ASN A 249 12.14 -13.75 -20.41
C ASN A 249 13.14 -13.35 -21.51
N ASN A 250 13.91 -12.28 -21.31
CA ASN A 250 14.94 -11.81 -22.25
C ASN A 250 14.42 -11.54 -23.68
N GLY A 251 13.13 -11.19 -23.83
CA GLY A 251 12.52 -10.93 -25.13
C GLY A 251 12.10 -12.17 -25.92
N GLU A 252 12.22 -13.37 -25.35
CA GLU A 252 11.75 -14.61 -25.98
C GLU A 252 10.27 -14.86 -25.66
N GLU A 253 9.51 -15.34 -26.66
CA GLU A 253 8.10 -15.67 -26.47
C GLU A 253 7.93 -16.88 -25.53
N LEU A 254 7.01 -16.75 -24.58
CA LEU A 254 6.72 -17.75 -23.55
C LEU A 254 5.51 -18.61 -23.95
N ASN A 255 5.53 -19.89 -23.57
CA ASN A 255 4.32 -20.70 -23.59
C ASN A 255 3.32 -20.20 -22.53
N THR A 256 2.01 -20.38 -22.75
CA THR A 256 0.95 -19.86 -21.87
C THR A 256 1.11 -20.25 -20.40
N LYS A 257 1.59 -21.47 -20.11
CA LYS A 257 1.83 -21.91 -18.72
C LYS A 257 3.02 -21.19 -18.08
N GLN A 258 4.11 -21.01 -18.83
CA GLN A 258 5.26 -20.27 -18.34
C GLN A 258 4.89 -18.81 -18.11
N GLN A 259 4.17 -18.18 -19.04
CA GLN A 259 3.70 -16.81 -18.91
C GLN A 259 2.88 -16.59 -17.63
N LYS A 260 1.94 -17.50 -17.31
CA LYS A 260 1.15 -17.43 -16.07
C LYS A 260 2.02 -17.47 -14.82
N ASN A 261 3.04 -18.33 -14.78
CA ASN A 261 3.92 -18.45 -13.62
C ASN A 261 4.84 -17.23 -13.48
N ARG A 262 5.34 -16.69 -14.61
CA ARG A 262 6.20 -15.50 -14.63
C ARG A 262 5.50 -14.25 -14.08
N ILE A 263 4.18 -14.16 -14.27
CA ILE A 263 3.37 -13.08 -13.67
C ILE A 263 3.44 -13.14 -12.13
N TYR A 264 3.24 -14.32 -11.55
CA TYR A 264 3.32 -14.48 -10.10
C TYR A 264 4.73 -14.20 -9.57
N ASP A 265 5.75 -14.63 -10.31
CA ASP A 265 7.14 -14.34 -9.97
C ASP A 265 7.39 -12.83 -9.91
N TYR A 266 6.89 -12.07 -10.89
CA TYR A 266 7.02 -10.61 -10.91
C TYR A 266 6.43 -9.94 -9.67
N ILE A 267 5.20 -10.35 -9.30
CA ILE A 267 4.51 -9.83 -8.11
C ILE A 267 5.36 -10.12 -6.86
N LEU A 268 5.90 -11.34 -6.77
CA LEU A 268 6.77 -11.73 -5.66
C LEU A 268 8.06 -10.89 -5.61
N LEU A 269 8.70 -10.61 -6.76
CA LEU A 269 9.85 -9.71 -6.83
C LEU A 269 9.49 -8.31 -6.31
N CYS A 270 8.31 -7.81 -6.65
CA CYS A 270 7.86 -6.51 -6.18
C CYS A 270 7.70 -6.49 -4.66
N PHE A 271 7.25 -7.57 -4.00
CA PHE A 271 7.16 -7.57 -2.53
C PHE A 271 8.50 -7.37 -1.82
N PHE A 272 9.64 -7.81 -2.39
CA PHE A 272 10.98 -7.51 -1.86
C PHE A 272 11.33 -6.00 -1.93
N LEU A 273 10.67 -5.25 -2.81
CA LEU A 273 10.85 -3.80 -2.93
C LEU A 273 10.04 -3.01 -1.88
N GLY A 274 9.41 -3.72 -0.94
CA GLY A 274 8.64 -3.23 0.20
C GLY A 274 7.20 -2.86 -0.14
N ASN A 275 6.25 -3.27 0.67
CA ASN A 275 4.81 -3.05 0.48
C ASN A 275 4.25 -2.28 1.70
N ASP A 276 2.95 -2.37 1.98
CA ASP A 276 2.36 -1.76 3.18
C ASP A 276 2.64 -2.54 4.47
N PHE A 277 2.97 -3.83 4.35
CA PHE A 277 3.12 -4.77 5.47
C PHE A 277 4.58 -5.03 5.83
N MET A 278 5.49 -4.82 4.89
CA MET A 278 6.92 -5.10 5.03
C MET A 278 7.79 -3.98 4.50
N PRO A 279 8.94 -3.73 5.15
CA PRO A 279 9.89 -2.73 4.69
C PRO A 279 10.67 -3.21 3.47
N HIS A 280 11.22 -2.23 2.74
CA HIS A 280 12.07 -2.46 1.58
C HIS A 280 13.54 -2.59 2.00
N PHE A 281 14.32 -3.39 1.26
CA PHE A 281 15.76 -3.45 1.48
C PHE A 281 16.43 -2.16 0.98
N PRO A 282 17.27 -1.50 1.79
CA PRO A 282 18.00 -0.30 1.35
C PRO A 282 18.88 -0.54 0.11
N SER A 283 19.36 -1.77 -0.12
CA SER A 283 20.19 -2.15 -1.27
C SER A 283 19.42 -2.20 -2.60
N VAL A 284 18.09 -2.39 -2.56
CA VAL A 284 17.21 -2.49 -3.74
C VAL A 284 16.02 -1.52 -3.68
N ASN A 285 16.28 -0.25 -3.38
CA ASN A 285 15.23 0.78 -3.33
C ASN A 285 14.68 1.12 -4.74
N ILE A 286 13.35 1.12 -4.91
CA ILE A 286 12.66 1.45 -6.18
C ILE A 286 13.15 2.80 -6.76
N ARG A 287 13.39 3.79 -5.91
CA ARG A 287 13.79 5.14 -6.34
C ARG A 287 15.22 5.21 -6.88
N THR A 288 16.03 4.19 -6.65
CA THR A 288 17.42 4.09 -7.11
C THR A 288 17.64 2.86 -8.00
N GLY A 289 16.62 2.51 -8.78
CA GLY A 289 16.67 1.44 -9.78
C GLY A 289 16.41 0.05 -9.21
N GLY A 290 15.72 -0.05 -8.07
CA GLY A 290 15.45 -1.33 -7.40
C GLY A 290 14.71 -2.35 -8.28
N ILE A 291 13.74 -1.91 -9.10
CA ILE A 291 13.02 -2.80 -10.03
C ILE A 291 14.00 -3.40 -11.04
N ASP A 292 14.87 -2.58 -11.64
CA ASP A 292 15.85 -3.05 -12.62
C ASP A 292 16.87 -4.01 -11.98
N LYS A 293 17.31 -3.74 -10.74
CA LYS A 293 18.18 -4.66 -9.99
C LYS A 293 17.50 -6.02 -9.75
N MET A 294 16.22 -6.01 -9.35
CA MET A 294 15.45 -7.24 -9.13
C MET A 294 15.22 -8.02 -10.43
N LEU A 295 14.85 -7.33 -11.51
CA LEU A 295 14.67 -7.94 -12.83
C LEU A 295 15.99 -8.52 -13.37
N ASN A 296 17.12 -7.81 -13.21
CA ASN A 296 18.42 -8.32 -13.61
C ASN A 296 18.83 -9.57 -12.80
N ALA A 297 18.62 -9.55 -11.49
CA ALA A 297 18.85 -10.71 -10.63
C ALA A 297 17.97 -11.90 -11.05
N TYR A 298 16.71 -11.63 -11.41
CA TYR A 298 15.79 -12.64 -11.90
C TYR A 298 16.23 -13.22 -13.24
N LYS A 299 16.56 -12.38 -14.23
CA LYS A 299 17.04 -12.81 -15.56
C LYS A 299 18.31 -13.66 -15.45
N ALA A 300 19.23 -13.27 -14.57
CA ALA A 300 20.49 -13.97 -14.34
C ALA A 300 20.34 -15.33 -13.65
N THR A 301 19.27 -15.55 -12.88
CA THR A 301 19.10 -16.76 -12.06
C THR A 301 17.99 -17.68 -12.55
N ILE A 302 16.83 -17.13 -12.91
CA ILE A 302 15.61 -17.87 -13.24
C ILE A 302 15.18 -17.66 -14.70
N GLY A 303 15.38 -16.47 -15.26
CA GLY A 303 14.82 -16.07 -16.57
C GLY A 303 15.15 -17.01 -17.72
N GLY A 304 16.37 -17.57 -17.78
CA GLY A 304 16.78 -18.54 -18.80
C GLY A 304 16.41 -20.01 -18.51
N THR A 305 15.57 -20.27 -17.50
CA THR A 305 15.22 -21.62 -17.04
C THR A 305 13.70 -21.85 -17.09
N ASN A 306 13.28 -23.10 -16.87
CA ASN A 306 11.86 -23.44 -16.68
C ASN A 306 11.42 -23.36 -15.19
N GLU A 307 12.30 -22.94 -14.30
CA GLU A 307 12.00 -22.79 -12.87
C GLU A 307 11.16 -21.55 -12.62
N ASN A 308 10.35 -21.53 -11.56
CA ASN A 308 9.55 -20.35 -11.15
C ASN A 308 9.76 -20.09 -9.65
N LEU A 309 9.48 -18.88 -9.18
CA LEU A 309 9.51 -18.54 -7.75
C LEU A 309 8.21 -18.90 -7.05
N TYR A 310 7.08 -18.88 -7.77
CA TYR A 310 5.77 -19.27 -7.28
C TYR A 310 5.04 -20.17 -8.28
N ASP A 311 4.38 -21.23 -7.81
CA ASP A 311 3.69 -22.21 -8.67
C ASP A 311 2.17 -22.01 -8.80
N GLY A 312 1.64 -20.93 -8.21
CA GLY A 312 0.20 -20.67 -8.11
C GLY A 312 -0.40 -21.05 -6.75
N LYS A 313 0.30 -21.86 -5.96
CA LYS A 313 -0.15 -22.36 -4.65
C LYS A 313 0.83 -22.06 -3.52
N GLN A 314 2.12 -22.21 -3.78
CA GLN A 314 3.17 -22.07 -2.78
C GLN A 314 4.44 -21.44 -3.38
N ILE A 315 5.24 -20.84 -2.50
CA ILE A 315 6.55 -20.29 -2.85
C ILE A 315 7.56 -21.42 -2.98
N ILE A 316 8.33 -21.40 -4.08
CA ILE A 316 9.43 -22.34 -4.31
C ILE A 316 10.70 -21.75 -3.69
N TRP A 317 10.89 -22.00 -2.40
CA TRP A 317 12.00 -21.43 -1.61
C TRP A 317 13.38 -21.74 -2.15
N LYS A 318 13.58 -22.91 -2.75
CA LYS A 318 14.83 -23.26 -3.45
C LYS A 318 15.20 -22.24 -4.53
N ASN A 319 14.22 -21.70 -5.26
CA ASN A 319 14.45 -20.76 -6.35
C ASN A 319 14.58 -19.33 -5.82
N ILE A 320 13.80 -18.97 -4.78
CA ILE A 320 14.02 -17.74 -4.01
C ILE A 320 15.45 -17.69 -3.44
N ARG A 321 15.97 -18.82 -2.96
CA ARG A 321 17.35 -18.93 -2.48
C ARG A 321 18.36 -18.54 -3.54
N LYS A 322 18.19 -18.97 -4.80
CA LYS A 322 19.09 -18.59 -5.91
C LYS A 322 19.06 -17.07 -6.16
N LEU A 323 17.86 -16.49 -6.21
CA LEU A 323 17.67 -15.05 -6.39
C LEU A 323 18.30 -14.25 -5.25
N VAL A 324 18.00 -14.60 -4.00
CA VAL A 324 18.51 -13.90 -2.82
C VAL A 324 20.02 -14.07 -2.69
N GLN A 325 20.58 -15.21 -3.08
CA GLN A 325 22.04 -15.40 -3.11
C GLN A 325 22.72 -14.41 -4.08
N PHE A 326 22.14 -14.22 -5.27
CA PHE A 326 22.66 -13.25 -6.24
C PHE A 326 22.61 -11.82 -5.68
N LEU A 327 21.48 -11.43 -5.07
CA LEU A 327 21.30 -10.11 -4.46
C LEU A 327 22.21 -9.90 -3.25
N ALA A 328 22.41 -10.93 -2.42
CA ALA A 328 23.30 -10.91 -1.27
C ALA A 328 24.77 -10.69 -1.68
N ASN A 329 25.21 -11.29 -2.78
CA ASN A 329 26.57 -11.08 -3.31
C ASN A 329 26.79 -9.62 -3.76
N MET A 330 25.75 -8.94 -4.24
CA MET A 330 25.80 -7.54 -4.66
C MET A 330 25.43 -6.55 -3.55
N GLU A 331 25.03 -7.02 -2.36
CA GLU A 331 24.43 -6.20 -1.31
C GLU A 331 25.36 -5.08 -0.86
N GLU A 332 26.63 -5.37 -0.60
CA GLU A 332 27.61 -4.39 -0.14
C GLU A 332 27.89 -3.31 -1.20
N GLU A 333 28.06 -3.72 -2.47
CA GLU A 333 28.26 -2.79 -3.58
C GLU A 333 27.04 -1.88 -3.76
N ASN A 334 25.84 -2.45 -3.72
CA ASN A 334 24.59 -1.70 -3.80
C ASN A 334 24.43 -0.70 -2.65
N MET A 335 24.82 -1.07 -1.43
CA MET A 335 24.82 -0.15 -0.28
C MET A 335 25.83 0.99 -0.46
N LYS A 336 27.02 0.72 -1.00
CA LYS A 336 28.01 1.77 -1.34
C LYS A 336 27.49 2.72 -2.42
N LEU A 337 26.84 2.19 -3.46
CA LEU A 337 26.21 2.99 -4.51
C LEU A 337 25.10 3.89 -3.96
N GLU A 338 24.24 3.36 -3.09
CA GLU A 338 23.19 4.13 -2.41
C GLU A 338 23.79 5.24 -1.55
N ALA A 339 24.81 4.93 -0.74
CA ALA A 339 25.53 5.93 0.05
C ALA A 339 26.12 7.03 -0.83
N LYS A 340 26.78 6.69 -1.95
CA LYS A 340 27.37 7.65 -2.90
C LYS A 340 26.31 8.55 -3.57
N LEU A 341 25.13 8.01 -3.87
CA LEU A 341 24.03 8.80 -4.44
C LEU A 341 23.48 9.78 -3.40
N ARG A 342 23.30 9.32 -2.18
CA ARG A 342 22.78 10.14 -1.08
C ARG A 342 23.79 11.22 -0.65
N ASP A 343 25.09 10.93 -0.63
CA ASP A 343 26.15 11.92 -0.36
C ASP A 343 26.20 13.03 -1.42
N ARG A 344 25.87 12.71 -2.68
CA ARG A 344 25.72 13.71 -3.74
C ARG A 344 24.50 14.59 -3.50
N ARG A 345 23.37 14.01 -3.11
CA ARG A 345 22.12 14.75 -2.84
C ARG A 345 22.22 15.63 -1.60
N GLU A 346 22.95 15.19 -0.58
CA GLU A 346 23.18 15.96 0.66
C GLU A 346 23.88 17.31 0.39
N LYS A 347 24.72 17.38 -0.66
CA LYS A 347 25.41 18.63 -1.05
C LYS A 347 24.50 19.65 -1.72
N ASN A 348 23.29 19.27 -2.12
CA ASN A 348 22.36 20.19 -2.77
C ASN A 348 21.77 21.12 -1.72
N ILE A 349 22.09 22.41 -1.80
CA ILE A 349 21.50 23.43 -0.94
C ILE A 349 20.06 23.66 -1.41
N LEU A 350 19.11 23.45 -0.50
CA LEU A 350 17.70 23.76 -0.73
C LEU A 350 17.42 25.19 -0.28
N PRO A 351 16.71 26.00 -1.09
CA PRO A 351 16.26 27.31 -0.66
C PRO A 351 15.28 27.19 0.52
N ASP A 352 15.15 28.26 1.30
CA ASP A 352 14.28 28.33 2.47
C ASP A 352 13.66 29.72 2.69
N GLU A 353 13.46 30.48 1.61
CA GLU A 353 12.91 31.83 1.69
C GLU A 353 11.38 31.79 1.81
N THR A 354 10.73 31.04 0.91
CA THR A 354 9.27 30.91 0.84
C THR A 354 8.73 29.82 1.77
N PRO A 355 7.45 29.89 2.18
CA PRO A 355 6.80 28.81 2.91
C PRO A 355 6.83 27.47 2.17
N GLU A 356 6.64 27.46 0.84
CA GLU A 356 6.71 26.24 0.03
C GLU A 356 8.11 25.61 0.07
N GLU A 357 9.16 26.43 -0.04
CA GLU A 357 10.55 25.97 0.03
C GLU A 357 10.91 25.44 1.42
N LYS A 358 10.45 26.11 2.49
CA LYS A 358 10.62 25.63 3.87
C LYS A 358 9.93 24.28 4.07
N TYR A 359 8.72 24.12 3.54
CA TYR A 359 8.01 22.84 3.61
C TYR A 359 8.71 21.75 2.80
N ASN A 360 9.18 22.05 1.59
CA ASN A 360 9.96 21.11 0.78
C ASN A 360 11.27 20.72 1.47
N LYS A 361 11.95 21.68 2.12
CA LYS A 361 13.13 21.42 2.96
C LYS A 361 12.79 20.51 4.14
N PHE A 362 11.66 20.71 4.80
CA PHE A 362 11.15 19.79 5.82
C PHE A 362 10.86 18.38 5.24
N ASP A 363 10.16 18.29 4.12
CA ASP A 363 9.86 16.97 3.55
C ASP A 363 11.14 16.24 3.12
N LEU A 364 12.19 16.97 2.75
CA LEU A 364 13.50 16.40 2.38
C LEU A 364 14.48 16.24 3.56
N ILE A 365 14.06 16.41 4.83
CA ILE A 365 14.89 16.15 6.04
C ILE A 365 15.76 14.88 5.91
N PRO A 366 15.21 13.73 5.46
CA PRO A 366 15.98 12.49 5.43
C PRO A 366 17.20 12.51 4.50
N ILE A 367 17.27 13.46 3.55
CA ILE A 367 18.40 13.58 2.62
C ILE A 367 19.61 14.29 3.25
N TYR A 368 19.40 15.16 4.23
CA TYR A 368 20.50 15.92 4.85
C TYR A 368 20.78 15.52 6.31
N GLU A 369 19.77 15.13 7.10
CA GLU A 369 19.98 14.58 8.45
C GLU A 369 20.26 13.08 8.41
N ARG A 370 21.49 12.73 8.01
CA ARG A 370 21.92 11.34 7.72
C ARG A 370 22.91 10.76 8.74
N LYS A 371 22.85 11.22 10.00
CA LYS A 371 23.80 10.80 11.06
C LYS A 371 23.86 9.27 11.24
N ILE A 372 22.70 8.61 11.25
CA ILE A 372 22.60 7.14 11.37
C ILE A 372 23.29 6.44 10.19
N GLU A 373 23.00 6.84 8.96
CA GLU A 373 23.60 6.24 7.76
C GLU A 373 25.12 6.45 7.70
N LYS A 374 25.59 7.64 8.09
CA LYS A 374 27.02 7.97 8.17
C LYS A 374 27.75 7.17 9.26
N TYR A 375 27.04 6.77 10.31
CA TYR A 375 27.58 5.85 11.31
C TYR A 375 27.63 4.41 10.77
N ILE A 376 26.55 3.93 10.14
CA ILE A 376 26.51 2.57 9.53
C ILE A 376 27.66 2.41 8.54
N ASN A 377 27.79 3.35 7.60
CA ASN A 377 28.88 3.48 6.62
C ASN A 377 29.32 2.16 5.96
N PRO A 378 28.80 1.82 4.77
CA PRO A 378 29.13 0.57 4.08
C PRO A 378 30.57 0.51 3.54
N TYR A 379 31.35 1.58 3.64
CA TYR A 379 32.77 1.60 3.25
C TYR A 379 33.72 1.12 4.35
N LYS A 380 33.22 0.95 5.58
CA LYS A 380 34.03 0.53 6.74
C LYS A 380 33.64 -0.87 7.19
N ASP A 381 34.63 -1.67 7.56
CA ASP A 381 34.40 -3.01 8.13
C ASP A 381 33.46 -2.97 9.33
N GLY A 382 32.67 -4.03 9.51
CA GLY A 382 31.66 -4.11 10.57
C GLY A 382 30.41 -3.27 10.35
N TRP A 383 30.16 -2.75 9.14
CA TRP A 383 28.95 -1.98 8.82
C TRP A 383 27.66 -2.78 9.04
N LYS A 384 27.69 -4.09 8.81
CA LYS A 384 26.54 -4.98 9.08
C LYS A 384 26.15 -4.99 10.56
N ASN A 385 27.13 -5.02 11.47
CA ASN A 385 26.86 -4.94 12.91
C ASN A 385 26.31 -3.56 13.30
N ARG A 386 26.83 -2.49 12.69
CA ARG A 386 26.31 -1.12 12.90
C ARG A 386 24.89 -0.95 12.35
N TYR A 387 24.55 -1.63 11.25
CA TYR A 387 23.22 -1.65 10.67
C TYR A 387 22.19 -2.16 11.67
N TYR A 388 22.38 -3.37 12.23
CA TYR A 388 21.47 -3.90 13.24
C TYR A 388 21.47 -3.08 14.53
N LYS A 389 22.65 -2.63 14.99
CA LYS A 389 22.75 -1.82 16.21
C LYS A 389 21.93 -0.53 16.13
N GLN A 390 21.98 0.17 15.00
CA GLN A 390 21.28 1.45 14.87
C GLN A 390 19.82 1.30 14.47
N LEU A 391 19.50 0.40 13.52
CA LEU A 391 18.16 0.33 12.94
C LEU A 391 17.19 -0.54 13.73
N PHE A 392 17.71 -1.52 14.46
CA PHE A 392 16.91 -2.43 15.29
C PHE A 392 17.10 -2.16 16.78
N ASN A 393 18.05 -1.30 17.15
CA ASN A 393 18.42 -1.01 18.54
C ASN A 393 18.77 -2.29 19.35
N ILE A 394 19.44 -3.25 18.71
CA ILE A 394 19.85 -4.52 19.33
C ILE A 394 21.32 -4.82 19.06
N GLU A 395 21.96 -5.50 20.01
CA GLU A 395 23.20 -6.22 19.72
C GLU A 395 22.86 -7.51 18.99
N ILE A 396 23.41 -7.68 17.79
CA ILE A 396 23.01 -8.77 16.91
C ILE A 396 23.73 -10.07 17.30
N ASP A 397 22.97 -11.14 17.47
CA ASP A 397 23.43 -12.52 17.65
C ASP A 397 22.70 -13.45 16.66
N GLU A 398 23.11 -14.72 16.59
CA GLU A 398 22.51 -15.67 15.64
C GLU A 398 21.04 -15.99 15.94
N VAL A 399 20.61 -15.91 17.20
CA VAL A 399 19.20 -16.15 17.57
C VAL A 399 18.32 -15.02 17.07
N ARG A 400 18.74 -13.77 17.28
CA ARG A 400 18.05 -12.56 16.83
C ARG A 400 18.04 -12.46 15.30
N LYS A 401 19.17 -12.76 14.63
CA LYS A 401 19.20 -12.83 13.16
C LYS A 401 18.17 -13.81 12.64
N LYS A 402 18.14 -15.03 13.20
CA LYS A 402 17.16 -16.05 12.83
C LYS A 402 15.74 -15.53 13.00
N GLN A 403 15.42 -14.91 14.14
CA GLN A 403 14.07 -14.38 14.40
C GLN A 403 13.65 -13.32 13.37
N ILE A 404 14.52 -12.33 13.09
CA ILE A 404 14.24 -11.26 12.11
C ILE A 404 14.06 -11.84 10.70
N CYS A 405 14.96 -12.76 10.30
CA CYS A 405 14.88 -13.40 8.99
C CYS A 405 13.62 -14.24 8.83
N LEU A 406 13.25 -15.03 9.84
CA LEU A 406 12.03 -15.84 9.80
C LEU A 406 10.78 -14.95 9.73
N ASN A 407 10.69 -13.88 10.52
CA ASN A 407 9.55 -12.96 10.46
C ASN A 407 9.44 -12.23 9.10
N TYR A 408 10.57 -11.97 8.43
CA TYR A 408 10.55 -11.44 7.06
C TYR A 408 10.06 -12.48 6.04
N LEU A 409 10.48 -13.74 6.15
CA LEU A 409 10.03 -14.82 5.26
C LEU A 409 8.54 -15.13 5.46
N GLU A 410 8.07 -15.13 6.71
CA GLU A 410 6.65 -15.14 7.07
C GLU A 410 5.89 -14.03 6.34
N GLY A 411 6.38 -12.79 6.37
CA GLY A 411 5.70 -11.67 5.72
C GLY A 411 5.64 -11.75 4.20
N ILE A 412 6.67 -12.31 3.56
CA ILE A 412 6.67 -12.58 2.12
C ILE A 412 5.59 -13.60 1.77
N GLU A 413 5.49 -14.69 2.54
CA GLU A 413 4.43 -15.69 2.34
C GLU A 413 3.04 -15.13 2.67
N TRP A 414 2.91 -14.38 3.77
CA TRP A 414 1.66 -13.72 4.19
C TRP A 414 1.11 -12.85 3.08
N THR A 415 1.98 -11.97 2.53
CA THR A 415 1.60 -11.02 1.49
C THR A 415 1.19 -11.76 0.20
N MET A 416 1.96 -12.78 -0.19
CA MET A 416 1.62 -13.58 -1.37
C MET A 416 0.28 -14.31 -1.23
N LYS A 417 -0.01 -14.89 -0.05
CA LYS A 417 -1.31 -15.49 0.25
C LYS A 417 -2.43 -14.44 0.26
N TYR A 418 -2.20 -13.27 0.85
CA TYR A 418 -3.19 -12.19 0.92
C TYR A 418 -3.67 -11.74 -0.47
N TYR A 419 -2.75 -11.67 -1.44
CA TYR A 419 -3.04 -11.30 -2.83
C TYR A 419 -3.67 -12.44 -3.64
N THR A 420 -3.34 -13.70 -3.37
CA THR A 420 -3.75 -14.84 -4.19
C THR A 420 -5.00 -15.55 -3.69
N VAL A 421 -5.10 -15.83 -2.39
CA VAL A 421 -6.20 -16.61 -1.80
C VAL A 421 -7.07 -15.77 -0.86
N GLY A 422 -6.48 -14.78 -0.18
CA GLY A 422 -7.11 -13.99 0.87
C GLY A 422 -6.25 -13.97 2.13
N CYS A 423 -6.67 -13.24 3.16
CA CYS A 423 -5.87 -13.03 4.36
C CYS A 423 -5.66 -14.36 5.11
N PRO A 424 -4.42 -14.89 5.20
CA PRO A 424 -4.16 -16.18 5.83
C PRO A 424 -4.19 -16.07 7.36
N ASP A 425 -3.78 -14.93 7.91
CA ASP A 425 -3.82 -14.65 9.34
C ASP A 425 -4.10 -13.16 9.57
N TRP A 426 -5.24 -12.86 10.21
CA TRP A 426 -5.68 -11.50 10.49
C TRP A 426 -4.92 -10.81 11.62
N ARG A 427 -4.19 -11.58 12.44
CA ARG A 427 -3.49 -11.09 13.63
C ARG A 427 -1.97 -11.01 13.42
N TRP A 428 -1.45 -11.55 12.33
CA TRP A 428 -0.04 -11.44 11.97
C TRP A 428 0.32 -9.99 11.61
N SER A 429 1.52 -9.57 12.03
CA SER A 429 2.19 -8.36 11.55
C SER A 429 3.72 -8.50 11.61
N TYR A 430 4.42 -7.67 10.83
CA TYR A 430 5.88 -7.62 10.84
C TYR A 430 6.38 -6.80 12.03
N SER A 431 7.29 -7.36 12.83
CA SER A 431 7.64 -6.82 14.15
C SER A 431 8.71 -5.71 14.13
N TYR A 432 9.28 -5.37 12.97
CA TYR A 432 10.43 -4.47 12.88
C TYR A 432 10.19 -3.32 11.88
N MET A 433 10.94 -2.23 12.01
CA MET A 433 10.86 -1.10 11.07
C MET A 433 11.69 -1.32 9.79
N TYR A 434 12.72 -2.16 9.86
CA TYR A 434 13.68 -2.41 8.79
C TYR A 434 13.76 -3.90 8.47
N PRO A 435 14.16 -4.28 7.24
CA PRO A 435 14.36 -5.68 6.88
C PRO A 435 15.71 -6.20 7.38
N PRO A 436 15.90 -7.52 7.49
CA PRO A 436 17.24 -8.09 7.65
C PRO A 436 18.13 -7.76 6.45
N LEU A 437 19.44 -7.99 6.57
CA LEU A 437 20.32 -8.00 5.41
C LEU A 437 20.07 -9.25 4.56
N LEU A 438 20.17 -9.12 3.23
CA LEU A 438 20.04 -10.22 2.28
C LEU A 438 21.10 -11.30 2.52
N SER A 439 22.31 -10.87 2.90
CA SER A 439 23.41 -11.77 3.27
C SER A 439 23.15 -12.56 4.56
N ASP A 440 22.23 -12.12 5.42
CA ASP A 440 21.78 -12.92 6.57
C ASP A 440 20.53 -13.75 6.20
N LEU A 441 19.58 -13.15 5.46
CA LEU A 441 18.34 -13.79 5.02
C LEU A 441 18.59 -15.10 4.27
N ILE A 442 19.61 -15.14 3.42
CA ILE A 442 19.98 -16.33 2.64
C ILE A 442 20.26 -17.56 3.51
N HIS A 443 20.73 -17.40 4.75
CA HIS A 443 21.03 -18.53 5.61
C HIS A 443 19.77 -19.22 6.16
N TYR A 444 18.65 -18.51 6.19
CA TYR A 444 17.39 -18.98 6.78
C TYR A 444 16.33 -19.35 5.72
N ILE A 445 16.58 -19.09 4.44
CA ILE A 445 15.71 -19.56 3.35
C ILE A 445 15.83 -21.09 3.21
N PRO A 446 14.73 -21.84 3.35
CA PRO A 446 14.75 -23.29 3.32
C PRO A 446 15.03 -23.81 1.91
N TYR A 447 15.65 -24.99 1.83
CA TYR A 447 15.87 -25.68 0.55
C TYR A 447 14.62 -26.44 0.09
N PHE A 448 13.82 -26.93 1.04
CA PHE A 448 12.61 -27.70 0.79
C PHE A 448 11.37 -26.83 0.97
N ASN A 449 10.24 -27.32 0.44
CA ASN A 449 8.95 -26.69 0.65
C ASN A 449 8.69 -26.56 2.14
N THR A 450 8.42 -25.33 2.56
CA THR A 450 8.19 -24.95 3.95
C THR A 450 7.06 -23.95 3.94
N GLU A 451 6.09 -24.16 4.81
CA GLU A 451 5.00 -23.21 5.07
C GLU A 451 5.33 -22.51 6.38
N PHE A 452 5.50 -21.19 6.33
CA PHE A 452 5.75 -20.33 7.48
C PHE A 452 4.45 -19.87 8.15
N ILE A 453 3.38 -19.72 7.36
CA ILE A 453 2.09 -19.23 7.87
C ILE A 453 0.96 -20.16 7.46
N SER A 454 0.23 -20.68 8.44
CA SER A 454 -0.97 -21.47 8.21
C SER A 454 -2.17 -20.59 7.85
N ASN A 455 -3.07 -21.12 7.02
CA ASN A 455 -4.35 -20.46 6.74
C ASN A 455 -5.31 -20.64 7.92
N ASN A 456 -5.53 -19.57 8.67
CA ASN A 456 -6.45 -19.52 9.80
C ASN A 456 -7.82 -18.98 9.33
N PRO A 457 -8.94 -19.36 10.00
CA PRO A 457 -10.23 -18.77 9.70
C PRO A 457 -10.20 -17.25 9.98
N PRO A 458 -11.01 -16.44 9.27
CA PRO A 458 -11.05 -15.01 9.49
C PRO A 458 -11.32 -14.66 10.96
N ASN A 459 -10.40 -13.91 11.56
CA ASN A 459 -10.51 -13.39 12.93
C ASN A 459 -10.17 -11.89 12.97
N PRO A 460 -10.93 -11.03 12.25
CA PRO A 460 -10.73 -9.59 12.30
C PRO A 460 -11.05 -9.05 13.70
N VAL A 461 -10.39 -7.95 14.08
CA VAL A 461 -10.79 -7.19 15.26
C VAL A 461 -12.16 -6.54 15.05
N SER A 462 -12.83 -6.11 16.13
CA SER A 462 -14.03 -5.28 15.99
C SER A 462 -13.70 -3.87 15.49
N GLU A 463 -14.69 -3.17 14.93
CA GLU A 463 -14.53 -1.77 14.47
C GLU A 463 -14.07 -0.84 15.61
N LEU A 464 -14.58 -1.03 16.83
CA LEU A 464 -14.17 -0.25 18.00
C LEU A 464 -12.71 -0.53 18.40
N VAL A 465 -12.28 -1.79 18.35
CA VAL A 465 -10.88 -2.16 18.62
C VAL A 465 -9.95 -1.53 17.58
N GLN A 466 -10.32 -1.61 16.30
CA GLN A 466 -9.60 -0.90 15.24
C GLN A 466 -9.51 0.59 15.55
N LEU A 467 -10.62 1.27 15.84
CA LEU A 467 -10.64 2.70 16.12
C LEU A 467 -9.71 3.05 17.28
N CYS A 468 -9.75 2.31 18.39
CA CYS A 468 -8.82 2.51 19.50
C CYS A 468 -7.36 2.30 19.09
N TYR A 469 -7.08 1.35 18.21
CA TYR A 469 -5.72 1.05 17.77
C TYR A 469 -5.14 2.11 16.84
N VAL A 470 -5.90 2.53 15.82
CA VAL A 470 -5.38 3.39 14.75
C VAL A 470 -5.53 4.89 15.04
N LEU A 471 -6.47 5.31 15.91
CA LEU A 471 -6.72 6.73 16.12
C LEU A 471 -5.65 7.37 17.02
N PRO A 472 -5.16 8.56 16.65
CA PRO A 472 -4.33 9.37 17.53
C PRO A 472 -5.19 10.00 18.65
N LYS A 473 -4.53 10.42 19.74
CA LYS A 473 -5.17 10.95 20.95
C LYS A 473 -6.27 12.00 20.69
N GLN A 474 -5.99 12.95 19.79
CA GLN A 474 -6.88 14.07 19.47
C GLN A 474 -8.17 13.63 18.77
N SER A 475 -8.16 12.46 18.13
CA SER A 475 -9.28 11.91 17.36
C SER A 475 -10.04 10.83 18.12
N LEU A 476 -9.64 10.47 19.34
CA LEU A 476 -10.34 9.47 20.16
C LEU A 476 -11.76 9.90 20.56
N THR A 477 -12.11 11.18 20.40
CA THR A 477 -13.48 11.69 20.55
C THR A 477 -14.47 11.09 19.56
N LEU A 478 -13.99 10.43 18.50
CA LEU A 478 -14.80 9.64 17.57
C LEU A 478 -15.31 8.32 18.16
N LEU A 479 -14.76 7.89 19.30
CA LEU A 479 -15.23 6.71 20.03
C LEU A 479 -16.50 7.02 20.84
N PRO A 480 -17.28 5.99 21.22
CA PRO A 480 -18.33 6.14 22.21
C PRO A 480 -17.79 6.75 23.50
N SER A 481 -18.52 7.69 24.10
CA SER A 481 -18.06 8.51 25.24
C SER A 481 -17.60 7.69 26.44
N LYS A 482 -18.31 6.60 26.76
CA LYS A 482 -17.94 5.65 27.82
C LYS A 482 -16.58 5.01 27.57
N LEU A 483 -16.38 4.48 26.37
CA LEU A 483 -15.12 3.84 25.98
C LEU A 483 -13.97 4.84 25.96
N TYR A 484 -14.18 6.03 25.39
CA TYR A 484 -13.22 7.12 25.40
C TYR A 484 -12.75 7.47 26.83
N ASN A 485 -13.70 7.70 27.74
CA ASN A 485 -13.39 8.09 29.11
C ASN A 485 -12.59 7.00 29.86
N ASN A 486 -12.97 5.73 29.69
CA ASN A 486 -12.25 4.61 30.31
C ASN A 486 -10.85 4.45 29.72
N LEU A 487 -10.72 4.55 28.39
CA LEU A 487 -9.44 4.42 27.68
C LEU A 487 -8.44 5.49 28.12
N ILE A 488 -8.85 6.75 28.18
CA ILE A 488 -8.00 7.86 28.65
C ILE A 488 -7.67 7.71 30.13
N ARG A 489 -8.59 7.21 30.96
CA ARG A 489 -8.35 7.03 32.39
C ARG A 489 -7.34 5.93 32.70
N HIS A 490 -7.39 4.81 31.97
CA HIS A 490 -6.60 3.62 32.27
C HIS A 490 -5.34 3.45 31.40
N HIS A 491 -5.37 3.97 30.16
CA HIS A 491 -4.34 3.72 29.14
C HIS A 491 -3.92 4.99 28.40
N SER A 492 -3.81 6.12 29.12
CA SER A 492 -3.36 7.38 28.50
C SER A 492 -1.95 7.33 27.91
N ASP A 493 -1.11 6.42 28.43
CA ASP A 493 0.27 6.13 28.04
C ASP A 493 0.37 5.51 26.63
N TRP A 494 -0.66 4.79 26.18
CA TRP A 494 -0.72 4.24 24.82
C TRP A 494 -0.80 5.32 23.73
N TYR A 495 -1.19 6.54 24.10
CA TYR A 495 -1.46 7.64 23.18
C TYR A 495 -0.50 8.82 23.42
N SER A 496 0.79 8.60 23.14
CA SER A 496 1.79 9.67 23.19
C SER A 496 1.46 10.80 22.21
N THR A 497 1.70 12.04 22.63
CA THR A 497 1.63 13.24 21.77
C THR A 497 3.00 13.64 21.21
N ASP A 498 4.08 13.09 21.77
CA ASP A 498 5.46 13.32 21.33
C ASP A 498 6.01 12.00 20.77
N CYS A 499 6.29 11.98 19.48
CA CYS A 499 6.69 10.77 18.76
C CYS A 499 8.05 11.00 18.11
N GLU A 500 8.93 10.02 18.23
CA GLU A 500 10.21 10.02 17.54
C GLU A 500 10.03 9.51 16.10
N PHE A 501 10.74 10.12 15.16
CA PHE A 501 10.74 9.72 13.75
C PHE A 501 12.11 9.21 13.34
N ILE A 502 12.14 8.02 12.76
CA ILE A 502 13.35 7.39 12.22
C ILE A 502 13.24 7.35 10.70
N TRP A 503 14.24 7.85 9.98
CA TRP A 503 14.19 8.01 8.52
C TRP A 503 15.45 7.55 7.80
N ALA A 504 16.25 6.68 8.41
CA ALA A 504 17.42 6.13 7.73
C ALA A 504 16.99 5.46 6.41
N TYR A 505 17.67 5.80 5.31
CA TYR A 505 17.37 5.37 3.95
C TYR A 505 16.05 5.86 3.34
N CYS A 506 15.30 6.73 4.02
CA CYS A 506 14.15 7.43 3.44
C CYS A 506 14.62 8.58 2.54
N ARG A 507 13.79 8.98 1.58
CA ARG A 507 14.00 10.20 0.79
C ARG A 507 13.15 11.35 1.32
N TYR A 508 11.92 11.05 1.70
CA TYR A 508 10.96 12.05 2.17
C TYR A 508 10.50 11.77 3.60
N PHE A 509 10.06 12.80 4.32
CA PHE A 509 9.62 12.67 5.71
C PHE A 509 8.41 11.74 5.83
N TRP A 510 7.49 11.77 4.87
CA TRP A 510 6.34 10.85 4.87
C TRP A 510 6.74 9.36 4.74
N GLU A 511 7.95 9.06 4.27
CA GLU A 511 8.52 7.70 4.21
C GLU A 511 9.13 7.26 5.55
N SER A 512 9.22 8.14 6.56
CA SER A 512 9.78 7.83 7.87
C SER A 512 8.97 6.78 8.65
N HIS A 513 9.59 6.21 9.67
CA HIS A 513 9.02 5.33 10.66
C HIS A 513 8.73 6.10 11.93
N VAL A 514 7.56 5.90 12.52
CA VAL A 514 7.18 6.54 13.79
C VAL A 514 7.39 5.53 14.91
N VAL A 515 8.12 5.92 15.94
CA VAL A 515 8.24 5.14 17.18
C VAL A 515 7.00 5.42 18.02
N LEU A 516 6.09 4.45 18.05
CA LEU A 516 4.83 4.53 18.81
C LEU A 516 4.87 3.60 20.02
N PRO A 517 4.14 3.92 21.10
CA PRO A 517 3.93 2.99 22.20
C PRO A 517 3.34 1.66 21.69
N ASN A 518 3.89 0.55 22.16
CA ASN A 518 3.35 -0.77 21.83
C ASN A 518 1.93 -0.89 22.41
N ILE A 519 0.99 -1.38 21.60
CA ILE A 519 -0.36 -1.71 22.04
C ILE A 519 -0.58 -3.16 21.66
N GLU A 520 -0.61 -4.05 22.63
CA GLU A 520 -0.89 -5.46 22.37
C GLU A 520 -2.35 -5.63 21.96
N ILE A 521 -2.58 -6.16 20.76
CA ILE A 521 -3.92 -6.18 20.16
C ILE A 521 -4.93 -6.98 20.99
N ASN A 522 -4.46 -8.07 21.62
CA ASN A 522 -5.29 -8.93 22.46
C ASN A 522 -5.65 -8.25 23.79
N GLU A 523 -4.73 -7.48 24.37
CA GLU A 523 -5.00 -6.69 25.57
C GLU A 523 -6.01 -5.59 25.27
N LEU A 524 -5.82 -4.86 24.16
CA LEU A 524 -6.75 -3.84 23.72
C LEU A 524 -8.15 -4.43 23.45
N GLU A 525 -8.23 -5.58 22.78
CA GLU A 525 -9.49 -6.25 22.49
C GLU A 525 -10.23 -6.67 23.75
N TYR A 526 -9.52 -7.23 24.73
CA TYR A 526 -10.07 -7.53 26.05
C TYR A 526 -10.57 -6.26 26.75
N PHE A 527 -9.80 -5.18 26.72
CA PHE A 527 -10.18 -3.90 27.31
C PHE A 527 -11.46 -3.34 26.68
N VAL A 528 -11.52 -3.25 25.35
CA VAL A 528 -12.67 -2.69 24.62
C VAL A 528 -13.93 -3.52 24.87
N ASN A 529 -13.83 -4.85 24.89
CA ASN A 529 -14.99 -5.70 25.13
C ASN A 529 -15.62 -5.52 26.52
N ASN A 530 -14.82 -5.17 27.53
CA ASN A 530 -15.28 -4.92 28.89
C ASN A 530 -15.72 -3.47 29.16
N ASN A 531 -15.41 -2.53 28.25
CA ASN A 531 -15.61 -1.10 28.45
C ASN A 531 -16.49 -0.41 27.40
N LYS A 532 -17.04 -1.17 26.44
CA LYS A 532 -17.99 -0.66 25.43
C LYS A 532 -19.34 -0.23 25.99
#